data_AF-A0A2X2LX07-F1
#
_entry.id   AF-A0A2X2LX07-F1
#
_cell.length_a   1.000
_cell.length_b   1.000
_cell.length_c   1.000
_cell.angle_alpha   90.00
_cell.angle_beta   90.00
_cell.angle_gamma   90.00
#
_symmetry.space_group_name_H-M   'P 1'
#
loop_
_entity.id
_entity.type
_entity.pdbx_description
1 polymer ?
#
loop_
_entity_poly.entity_id
_entity_poly.type
_entity_poly.pdbx_seq_one_letter_code
_entity_poly.pdbx_strand_id
1 'polypeptide(L)'
;MSTNKNDYEHMLFYFAYKTFITTADEIIEKYGMSRQHHRFLFFINKLPGITIKSLLEILEISKQGSHATLQKLKEQGLIIEKV
;
A
#
# COMPACT_ATOMS: atom_id res chain seq x y z
N MET A 1 3.17 -22.82 -27.53
CA MET A 1 2.81 -22.55 -26.14
C MET A 1 3.73 -23.35 -25.23
N SER A 2 4.67 -22.70 -24.52
CA SER A 2 5.43 -23.36 -23.46
C SER A 2 4.52 -23.52 -22.24
N THR A 3 4.08 -24.75 -21.96
CA THR A 3 3.40 -25.11 -20.72
C THR A 3 4.38 -24.88 -19.58
N ASN A 4 4.14 -23.83 -18.78
CA ASN A 4 5.04 -23.42 -17.72
C ASN A 4 4.93 -24.44 -16.57
N LYS A 5 6.03 -25.11 -16.26
CA LYS A 5 6.09 -26.28 -15.36
C LYS A 5 5.89 -25.91 -13.87
N ASN A 6 5.38 -24.71 -13.58
CA ASN A 6 5.53 -24.06 -12.28
C ASN A 6 4.25 -23.37 -11.76
N ASP A 7 3.10 -23.50 -12.42
CA ASP A 7 1.87 -22.82 -11.96
C ASP A 7 1.45 -23.23 -10.54
N TYR A 8 1.72 -24.49 -10.14
CA TYR A 8 1.45 -24.98 -8.79
C TYR A 8 2.38 -24.38 -7.74
N GLU A 9 3.69 -24.25 -7.98
CA GLU A 9 4.60 -23.66 -6.99
C GLU A 9 4.37 -22.15 -6.87
N HIS A 10 4.07 -21.46 -7.97
CA HIS A 10 3.65 -20.05 -7.94
C HIS A 10 2.35 -19.86 -7.14
N MET A 11 1.40 -20.78 -7.28
CA MET A 11 0.16 -20.77 -6.51
C MET A 11 0.41 -21.00 -5.01
N LEU A 12 1.27 -21.95 -4.66
CA LEU A 12 1.66 -22.17 -3.26
C LEU A 12 2.37 -20.96 -2.67
N PHE A 13 3.29 -20.34 -3.42
CA PHE A 13 3.95 -19.11 -3.00
C PHE A 13 2.96 -17.96 -2.82
N TYR A 14 2.00 -17.80 -3.74
CA TYR A 14 0.93 -16.80 -3.61
C TYR A 14 0.12 -17.00 -2.33
N PHE A 15 -0.31 -18.23 -2.04
CA PHE A 15 -1.08 -18.49 -0.81
C PHE A 15 -0.27 -18.30 0.45
N ALA A 16 0.97 -18.79 0.49
CA ALA A 16 1.87 -18.60 1.63
C ALA A 16 2.12 -17.10 1.89
N TYR A 17 2.43 -16.33 0.84
CA TYR A 17 2.62 -14.90 0.95
C TYR A 17 1.35 -14.18 1.38
N LYS A 18 0.19 -14.53 0.78
CA LYS A 18 -1.11 -13.96 1.17
C LYS A 18 -1.39 -14.21 2.65
N THR A 19 -1.23 -15.44 3.14
CA THR A 19 -1.43 -15.77 4.56
C THR A 19 -0.50 -14.95 5.45
N PHE A 20 0.77 -14.83 5.08
CA PHE A 20 1.74 -14.04 5.84
C PHE A 20 1.34 -12.57 6.00
N ILE A 21 0.76 -11.99 4.94
CA ILE A 21 0.38 -10.58 4.96
C ILE A 21 -1.04 -10.33 5.50
N THR A 22 -1.88 -11.37 5.62
CA THR A 22 -3.30 -11.25 6.00
C THR A 22 -3.47 -10.67 7.41
N THR A 23 -2.68 -11.12 8.39
CA THR A 23 -2.75 -10.59 9.76
C THR A 23 -2.48 -9.08 9.82
N ALA A 24 -1.57 -8.57 8.98
CA ALA A 24 -1.34 -7.13 8.89
C ALA A 24 -2.55 -6.39 8.31
N ASP A 25 -3.19 -6.95 7.27
CA ASP A 25 -4.41 -6.36 6.69
C ASP A 25 -5.56 -6.33 7.70
N GLU A 26 -5.75 -7.42 8.47
CA GLU A 26 -6.77 -7.50 9.53
C GLU A 26 -6.55 -6.43 10.60
N ILE A 27 -5.30 -6.14 10.98
CA ILE A 27 -4.99 -5.08 11.94
C ILE A 27 -5.30 -3.71 11.33
N ILE A 28 -4.91 -3.47 10.08
CA ILE A 28 -5.14 -2.20 9.39
C ILE A 28 -6.64 -1.93 9.21
N GLU A 29 -7.41 -2.97 8.92
CA GLU A 29 -8.87 -2.90 8.73
C GLU A 29 -9.60 -2.49 10.02
N LYS A 30 -9.09 -2.86 11.20
CA LYS A 30 -9.63 -2.38 12.50
C LYS A 30 -9.59 -0.86 12.65
N TYR A 31 -8.72 -0.17 11.91
CA TYR A 31 -8.66 1.29 11.85
C TYR A 31 -9.49 1.88 10.69
N GLY A 32 -10.27 1.04 10.00
CA GLY A 32 -11.02 1.41 8.80
C GLY A 32 -10.11 1.77 7.63
N MET A 33 -8.88 1.28 7.60
CA MET A 33 -7.87 1.60 6.59
C MET A 33 -7.59 0.40 5.67
N SER A 34 -6.81 0.63 4.63
CA SER A 34 -6.28 -0.42 3.75
C SER A 34 -4.76 -0.40 3.73
N ARG A 35 -4.15 -1.45 3.18
CA ARG A 35 -2.68 -1.54 2.99
C ARG A 35 -2.08 -0.33 2.31
N GLN A 36 -2.81 0.30 1.39
CA GLN A 36 -2.37 1.52 0.72
C GLN A 36 -2.18 2.66 1.72
N HIS A 37 -3.14 2.89 2.62
CA HIS A 37 -3.03 3.89 3.68
C HIS A 37 -1.79 3.64 4.56
N HIS A 38 -1.59 2.40 4.98
CA HIS A 38 -0.42 2.01 5.76
C HIS A 38 0.90 2.27 5.01
N ARG A 39 0.99 1.91 3.72
CA ARG A 39 2.17 2.19 2.89
C ARG A 39 2.46 3.69 2.79
N PHE A 40 1.44 4.52 2.59
CA PHE A 40 1.60 5.98 2.54
C PHE A 40 2.17 6.51 3.86
N LEU A 41 1.57 6.12 5.00
CA LEU A 41 2.04 6.54 6.33
C LEU A 41 3.47 6.08 6.58
N PHE A 42 3.82 4.85 6.22
CA PHE A 42 5.17 4.32 6.36
C PHE A 42 6.19 5.19 5.61
N PHE A 43 5.97 5.47 4.32
CA PHE A 43 6.93 6.24 3.54
C PHE A 43 6.98 7.72 3.92
N ILE A 44 5.84 8.34 4.25
CA ILE A 44 5.82 9.74 4.74
C ILE A 44 6.59 9.86 6.06
N ASN A 45 6.45 8.89 6.96
CA ASN A 45 7.19 8.87 8.23
C ASN A 45 8.68 8.61 8.04
N LYS A 46 9.06 7.75 7.07
CA LYS A 46 10.47 7.45 6.77
C LYS A 46 11.17 8.54 5.95
N LEU A 47 10.41 9.29 5.15
CA LEU A 47 10.89 10.37 4.30
C LEU A 47 10.08 11.64 4.56
N PRO A 48 10.30 12.32 5.71
CA PRO A 48 9.58 13.56 6.02
C PRO A 48 9.78 14.61 4.94
N GLY A 49 8.68 15.23 4.49
CA GLY A 49 8.71 16.21 3.40
C GLY A 49 8.79 15.62 2.00
N ILE A 50 8.61 14.30 1.84
CA ILE A 50 8.49 13.67 0.53
C ILE A 50 7.38 14.34 -0.30
N THR A 51 7.70 14.61 -1.57
CA THR A 51 6.70 15.16 -2.50
C THR A 51 5.67 14.09 -2.87
N ILE A 52 4.44 14.50 -3.16
CA ILE A 52 3.40 13.57 -3.65
C ILE A 52 3.90 12.80 -4.87
N LYS A 53 4.57 13.48 -5.81
CA LYS A 53 5.11 12.84 -7.02
C LYS A 53 6.07 11.69 -6.66
N SER A 54 7.06 11.94 -5.82
CA SER A 54 8.04 10.92 -5.41
C SER A 54 7.39 9.79 -4.61
N LEU A 55 6.40 10.09 -3.77
CA LEU A 55 5.65 9.07 -3.03
C LEU A 55 4.91 8.12 -3.98
N LEU A 56 4.26 8.66 -5.03
CA LEU A 56 3.56 7.86 -6.03
C LEU A 56 4.49 7.03 -6.89
N GLU A 57 5.66 7.56 -7.24
CA GLU A 57 6.71 6.84 -7.98
C GLU A 57 7.22 5.65 -7.17
N ILE A 58 7.55 5.83 -5.88
CA ILE A 58 8.03 4.75 -5.00
C ILE A 58 6.96 3.67 -4.80
N LEU A 59 5.70 4.06 -4.73
CA LEU A 59 4.61 3.14 -4.49
C LEU A 59 4.09 2.45 -5.73
N GLU A 60 4.50 2.93 -6.92
CA GLU A 60 4.01 2.53 -8.24
C GLU A 60 2.48 2.70 -8.35
N ILE A 61 1.96 3.83 -7.87
CA ILE A 61 0.52 4.11 -7.82
C ILE A 61 0.18 5.32 -8.69
N SER A 62 -0.91 5.23 -9.43
CA SER A 62 -1.40 6.35 -10.23
C SER A 62 -1.94 7.48 -9.36
N LYS A 63 -1.90 8.72 -9.88
CA LYS A 63 -2.47 9.89 -9.20
C LYS A 63 -3.94 9.67 -8.81
N GLN A 64 -4.73 9.08 -9.71
CA GLN A 64 -6.14 8.76 -9.46
C GLN A 64 -6.30 7.73 -8.33
N GLY A 65 -5.51 6.65 -8.35
CA GLY A 65 -5.53 5.62 -7.32
C GLY A 65 -5.09 6.13 -5.94
N SER A 66 -4.34 7.24 -5.89
CA SER A 66 -3.88 7.84 -4.64
C SER A 66 -4.86 8.82 -3.99
N HIS A 67 -5.80 9.38 -4.76
CA HIS A 67 -6.63 10.51 -4.32
C HIS A 67 -7.42 10.17 -3.06
N ALA A 68 -8.18 9.07 -3.08
CA ALA A 68 -9.00 8.65 -1.95
C ALA A 68 -8.16 8.36 -0.69
N THR A 69 -6.98 7.75 -0.86
CA THR A 69 -6.07 7.44 0.26
C THR A 69 -5.53 8.72 0.89
N LEU A 70 -4.97 9.63 0.09
CA LEU A 70 -4.40 10.89 0.58
C LEU A 70 -5.48 11.77 1.23
N GLN A 71 -6.67 11.83 0.63
CA GLN A 71 -7.80 12.56 1.19
C GLN A 71 -8.17 12.02 2.57
N LYS A 72 -8.39 10.71 2.70
CA LYS A 72 -8.75 10.09 3.98
C LYS A 72 -7.69 10.28 5.06
N LEU A 73 -6.40 10.16 4.71
CA LEU A 73 -5.31 10.40 5.65
C LEU A 73 -5.26 11.87 6.13
N LYS A 74 -5.56 12.82 5.25
CA LYS A 74 -5.66 14.25 5.60
C LYS A 74 -6.89 14.52 6.48
N GLU A 75 -8.04 13.97 6.14
CA GLU A 75 -9.29 14.11 6.91
C GLU A 75 -9.17 13.55 8.34
N GLN A 76 -8.41 12.46 8.51
CA GLN A 76 -8.11 11.89 9.83
C GLN A 76 -6.97 12.60 10.57
N GLY A 77 -6.38 13.66 9.99
CA GLY A 77 -5.27 14.41 10.61
C GLY A 77 -3.96 13.62 10.73
N LEU A 78 -3.81 12.53 9.99
CA LEU A 78 -2.63 11.65 10.06
C LEU A 78 -1.45 12.18 9.22
N ILE A 79 -1.75 12.99 8.20
CA ILE A 79 -0.76 13.66 7.38
C ILE A 79 -1.17 15.12 7.15
N ILE A 80 -0.18 15.97 6.91
CA ILE A 80 -0.40 17.36 6.48
C ILE A 80 0.28 17.57 5.13
N GLU A 81 -0.39 18.31 4.26
CA GLU A 81 0.17 18.75 2.98
C GLU A 81 0.53 20.22 3.13
N LYS A 82 1.83 20.52 3.00
CA LYS A 82 2.31 21.90 3.01
C LYS A 82 2.35 22.38 1.56
N VAL A 83 1.55 23.41 1.27
CA VAL A 83 1.58 24.17 0.01
C VAL A 83 2.79 25.09 0.01
#